data_AF-A0A6L8LMN5-F1
#
_entry.id   AF-A0A6L8LMN5-F1
#
_cell.length_a   1.000
_cell.length_b   1.000
_cell.length_c   1.000
_cell.angle_alpha   90.00
_cell.angle_beta   90.00
_cell.angle_gamma   90.00
#
_symmetry.space_group_name_H-M   'P 1'
#
loop_
_entity.id
_entity.type
_entity.pdbx_description
1 polymer ?
#
loop_
_entity_poly.entity_id
_entity_poly.type
_entity_poly.pdbx_seq_one_letter_code
_entity_poly.pdbx_strand_id
1 'polypeptide(L)'
;MTIKSVFATALVLTTLGAAAMAAPVIQTGDSAKGKILTDSEGMSLYTFDNDKAAVSNCYDDCAAKWPPLFASNTSRPDGDFGIVLRADGKRQWAYKGQPLYAWFQDQQAGDITGDGVKGVWHLARP
;
A
#
# COMPACT_ATOMS: atom_id res chain seq x y z
N MET A 1 8.99 -14.20 71.49
CA MET A 1 10.25 -14.18 70.71
C MET A 1 10.32 -15.54 70.05
N THR A 2 9.95 -15.72 68.78
CA THR A 2 10.65 -15.21 67.58
C THR A 2 9.68 -15.21 66.40
N ILE A 3 9.56 -14.08 65.70
CA ILE A 3 8.73 -13.91 64.50
C ILE A 3 9.53 -14.45 63.30
N LYS A 4 8.97 -15.38 62.53
CA LYS A 4 9.54 -15.83 61.25
C LYS A 4 8.77 -15.19 60.11
N SER A 5 9.33 -14.11 59.56
CA SER A 5 8.86 -13.44 58.35
C SER A 5 9.09 -14.34 57.14
N VAL A 6 8.03 -14.62 56.38
CA VAL A 6 8.12 -15.27 55.06
C VAL A 6 8.02 -14.18 54.01
N PHE A 7 9.13 -13.92 53.31
CA PHE A 7 9.16 -13.01 52.17
C PHE A 7 8.57 -13.73 50.95
N ALA A 8 7.42 -13.26 50.47
CA ALA A 8 6.87 -13.67 49.18
C ALA A 8 7.62 -12.90 48.07
N THR A 9 8.45 -13.61 47.31
CA THR A 9 9.07 -13.09 46.08
C THR A 9 8.01 -13.02 44.99
N ALA A 10 7.54 -11.81 44.68
CA ALA A 10 6.68 -11.57 43.54
C ALA A 10 7.49 -11.71 42.24
N LEU A 11 7.16 -12.72 41.44
CA LEU A 11 7.68 -12.89 40.08
C LEU A 11 6.95 -11.90 39.17
N VAL A 12 7.57 -10.75 38.88
CA VAL A 12 7.04 -9.78 37.91
C VAL A 12 7.27 -10.33 36.51
N LEU A 13 6.21 -10.88 35.91
CA LEU A 13 6.21 -11.35 34.53
C LEU A 13 6.14 -10.13 33.60
N THR A 14 7.27 -9.76 33.01
CA THR A 14 7.37 -8.68 32.02
C THR A 14 6.72 -9.13 30.70
N THR A 15 5.49 -8.71 30.44
CA THR A 15 4.90 -8.84 29.12
C THR A 15 5.50 -7.77 28.20
N LEU A 16 6.56 -8.13 27.45
CA LEU A 16 6.92 -7.38 26.25
C LEU A 16 5.78 -7.55 25.24
N GLY A 17 4.88 -6.58 25.18
CA GLY A 17 3.94 -6.46 24.09
C GLY A 17 4.71 -6.17 22.81
N ALA A 18 4.92 -7.19 21.97
CA ALA A 18 5.41 -6.98 20.62
C ALA A 18 4.31 -6.24 19.85
N ALA A 19 4.50 -4.94 19.64
CA ALA A 19 3.68 -4.19 18.71
C ALA A 19 3.92 -4.78 17.32
N ALA A 20 2.93 -5.52 16.81
CA ALA A 20 2.93 -6.01 15.43
C ALA A 20 2.95 -4.79 14.50
N MET A 21 4.13 -4.44 13.99
CA MET A 21 4.26 -3.43 12.95
C MET A 21 3.57 -3.99 11.71
N ALA A 22 2.45 -3.38 11.31
CA ALA A 22 1.78 -3.74 10.07
C ALA A 22 2.77 -3.53 8.91
N ALA A 23 2.97 -4.55 8.08
CA ALA A 23 3.81 -4.43 6.89
C ALA A 23 3.28 -3.30 5.99
N PRO A 24 4.18 -2.52 5.34
CA PRO A 24 3.74 -1.44 4.46
C PRO A 24 2.97 -2.02 3.27
N VAL A 25 1.80 -1.42 2.99
CA VAL A 25 0.88 -1.82 1.90
C VAL A 25 1.50 -1.57 0.52
N ILE A 26 2.41 -0.60 0.44
CA ILE A 26 3.15 -0.26 -0.78
C ILE A 26 4.64 -0.36 -0.48
N GLN A 27 5.38 -0.97 -1.39
CA GLN A 27 6.81 -1.25 -1.28
C GLN A 27 7.54 -0.78 -2.54
N THR A 28 8.87 -0.72 -2.47
CA THR A 28 9.72 -0.58 -3.65
C THR A 28 10.22 -1.95 -4.07
N GLY A 29 9.84 -2.39 -5.27
CA GLY A 29 10.22 -3.66 -5.87
C GLY A 29 11.23 -3.51 -7.01
N ASP A 30 11.79 -4.63 -7.46
CA ASP A 30 12.63 -4.75 -8.66
C ASP A 30 11.80 -5.20 -9.86
N SER A 31 12.11 -4.65 -11.03
CA SER A 31 11.56 -5.09 -12.32
C SER A 31 12.63 -5.04 -13.40
N ALA A 32 12.33 -5.58 -14.58
CA ALA A 32 13.19 -5.45 -15.76
C ALA A 32 13.44 -4.00 -16.19
N LYS A 33 12.61 -3.03 -15.74
CA LYS A 33 12.75 -1.59 -16.01
C LYS A 33 13.28 -0.80 -14.80
N GLY A 34 13.87 -1.49 -13.82
CA GLY A 34 14.43 -0.89 -12.60
C GLY A 34 13.46 -0.90 -11.42
N LYS A 35 13.69 0.00 -10.45
CA LYS A 35 12.89 0.10 -9.23
C LYS A 35 11.51 0.69 -9.54
N ILE A 36 10.49 0.04 -8.99
CA ILE A 36 9.07 0.41 -9.16
C ILE A 36 8.36 0.34 -7.81
N LEU A 37 7.19 0.96 -7.71
CA LEU A 37 6.28 0.74 -6.60
C LEU A 37 5.49 -0.55 -6.84
N THR A 38 5.36 -1.36 -5.79
CA THR A 38 4.55 -2.57 -5.78
C THR A 38 3.60 -2.57 -4.59
N ASP A 39 2.56 -3.39 -4.64
CA ASP A 39 1.76 -3.68 -3.44
C ASP A 39 2.49 -4.66 -2.49
N SER A 40 1.81 -5.09 -1.42
CA SER A 40 2.34 -6.03 -0.42
C SER A 40 2.59 -7.44 -0.97
N GLU A 41 2.06 -7.78 -2.13
CA GLU A 41 2.25 -9.07 -2.82
C GLU A 41 3.35 -8.97 -3.89
N GLY A 42 3.93 -7.78 -4.09
CA GLY A 42 4.97 -7.54 -5.09
C GLY A 42 4.42 -7.26 -6.50
N MET A 43 3.10 -7.05 -6.64
CA MET A 43 2.48 -6.71 -7.91
C MET A 43 2.77 -5.25 -8.26
N SER A 44 3.13 -4.99 -9.52
CA SER A 44 3.47 -3.64 -9.98
C SER A 44 2.29 -2.67 -9.91
N LEU A 45 2.59 -1.43 -9.50
CA LEU A 45 1.62 -0.35 -9.44
C LEU A 45 1.85 0.66 -10.56
N TYR A 46 0.76 1.28 -10.99
CA TYR A 46 0.73 2.16 -12.16
C TYR A 46 0.02 3.48 -11.86
N THR A 47 0.34 4.49 -12.65
CA THR A 47 -0.35 5.78 -12.71
C THR A 47 -0.96 6.01 -14.08
N PHE A 48 -1.97 6.88 -14.15
CA PHE A 48 -2.78 7.13 -15.34
C PHE A 48 -2.71 8.60 -15.75
N ASP A 49 -2.26 8.88 -16.97
CA ASP A 49 -2.07 10.27 -17.45
C ASP A 49 -3.37 11.06 -17.52
N ASN A 50 -4.51 10.38 -17.70
CA ASN A 50 -5.80 11.05 -17.76
C ASN A 50 -6.35 11.37 -16.37
N ASP A 51 -5.73 10.91 -15.28
CA ASP A 51 -6.09 11.36 -13.93
C ASP A 51 -5.66 12.82 -13.71
N LYS A 52 -6.30 13.48 -12.75
CA LYS A 52 -5.86 14.79 -12.27
C LYS A 52 -5.22 14.61 -10.90
N ALA A 53 -4.48 15.62 -10.45
CA ALA A 53 -3.91 15.62 -9.11
C ALA A 53 -5.00 15.30 -8.06
N ALA A 54 -4.78 14.22 -7.33
CA ALA A 54 -5.67 13.68 -6.32
C ALA A 54 -7.10 13.34 -6.80
N VAL A 55 -7.31 13.08 -8.11
CA VAL A 55 -8.62 12.71 -8.66
C VAL A 55 -8.46 11.60 -9.69
N SER A 56 -9.12 10.47 -9.43
CA SER A 56 -9.24 9.37 -10.39
C SER A 56 -10.34 9.68 -11.42
N ASN A 57 -10.05 9.42 -12.70
CA ASN A 57 -10.99 9.36 -13.82
C ASN A 57 -11.23 7.92 -14.30
N CYS A 58 -10.63 6.93 -13.63
CA CYS A 58 -10.79 5.51 -13.96
C CYS A 58 -11.91 4.87 -13.13
N TYR A 59 -13.04 4.61 -13.78
CA TYR A 59 -14.23 3.96 -13.22
C TYR A 59 -14.77 2.88 -14.17
N ASP A 60 -15.73 2.10 -13.69
CA ASP A 60 -16.43 1.06 -14.48
C ASP A 60 -15.44 0.12 -15.19
N ASP A 61 -15.57 -0.05 -16.51
CA ASP A 61 -14.69 -0.91 -17.32
C ASP A 61 -13.21 -0.54 -17.21
N CYS A 62 -12.89 0.74 -16.95
CA CYS A 62 -11.52 1.13 -16.67
C CYS A 62 -11.04 0.47 -15.38
N ALA A 63 -11.82 0.59 -14.30
CA ALA A 63 -11.47 0.03 -12.98
C ALA A 63 -11.51 -1.51 -12.96
N ALA A 64 -12.24 -2.16 -13.88
CA ALA A 64 -12.19 -3.61 -14.06
C ALA A 64 -10.84 -4.08 -14.62
N LYS A 65 -10.22 -3.31 -15.51
CA LYS A 65 -8.92 -3.62 -16.11
C LYS A 65 -7.75 -3.03 -15.32
N TRP A 66 -7.97 -1.90 -14.68
CA TRP A 66 -7.03 -1.18 -13.83
C TRP A 66 -7.59 -1.05 -12.43
N PRO A 67 -7.58 -2.14 -11.63
CA PRO A 67 -8.13 -2.10 -10.27
C PRO A 67 -7.46 -1.00 -9.43
N PRO A 68 -8.23 -0.09 -8.81
CA PRO A 68 -7.70 0.88 -7.88
C PRO A 68 -7.04 0.20 -6.67
N LEU A 69 -5.86 0.67 -6.26
CA LEU A 69 -5.27 0.24 -5.00
C LEU A 69 -5.99 0.94 -3.84
N PHE A 70 -6.98 0.27 -3.27
CA PHE A 70 -7.79 0.84 -2.19
C PHE A 70 -7.00 0.98 -0.89
N ALA A 71 -7.24 2.09 -0.19
CA ALA A 71 -6.75 2.34 1.16
C ALA A 71 -7.82 1.96 2.18
N SER A 72 -7.43 1.34 3.28
CA SER A 72 -8.35 1.06 4.40
C SER A 72 -8.69 2.35 5.14
N ASN A 73 -9.72 2.36 5.99
CA ASN A 73 -10.03 3.52 6.83
C ASN A 73 -8.93 3.88 7.85
N THR A 74 -8.08 2.91 8.19
CA THR A 74 -6.97 3.10 9.13
C THR A 74 -5.64 3.43 8.43
N SER A 75 -5.60 3.43 7.10
CA SER A 75 -4.42 3.81 6.33
C SER A 75 -3.98 5.24 6.64
N ARG A 76 -2.69 5.37 6.98
CA ARG A 76 -2.01 6.63 7.27
C ARG A 76 -0.90 6.83 6.22
N PRO A 77 -1.06 7.76 5.26
CA PRO A 77 -0.02 8.09 4.30
C PRO A 77 1.15 8.80 4.99
N ASP A 78 2.35 8.67 4.42
CA ASP A 78 3.57 9.33 4.84
C ASP A 78 4.43 9.69 3.62
N GLY A 79 5.33 10.66 3.75
CA GLY A 79 6.18 11.14 2.68
C GLY A 79 5.38 11.60 1.45
N ASP A 80 5.73 11.05 0.29
CA ASP A 80 5.08 11.34 -1.00
C ASP A 80 3.77 10.57 -1.21
N PHE A 81 3.40 9.68 -0.30
CA PHE A 81 2.13 8.96 -0.38
C PHE A 81 0.98 9.84 0.09
N GLY A 82 -0.18 9.62 -0.52
CA GLY A 82 -1.42 10.30 -0.18
C GLY A 82 -2.60 9.35 -0.31
N ILE A 83 -3.78 9.85 0.07
CA ILE A 83 -5.04 9.12 -0.12
C ILE A 83 -6.03 10.05 -0.83
N VAL A 84 -6.63 9.53 -1.90
CA VAL A 84 -7.67 10.19 -2.67
C VAL A 84 -9.03 9.65 -2.24
N LEU A 85 -9.98 10.54 -2.00
CA LEU A 85 -11.39 10.18 -1.90
C LEU A 85 -11.99 10.18 -3.31
N ARG A 86 -12.35 8.99 -3.80
CA ARG A 86 -12.97 8.79 -5.11
C ARG A 86 -14.43 9.26 -5.10
N ALA A 87 -14.97 9.53 -6.28
CA ALA A 87 -16.37 9.93 -6.44
C ALA A 87 -17.37 8.84 -5.99
N ASP A 88 -16.95 7.58 -6.01
CA ASP A 88 -17.71 6.42 -5.50
C ASP A 88 -17.64 6.26 -3.97
N GLY A 89 -17.00 7.21 -3.26
CA GLY A 89 -16.85 7.22 -1.82
C GLY A 89 -15.73 6.33 -1.28
N LYS A 90 -15.00 5.61 -2.14
CA LYS A 90 -13.88 4.76 -1.71
C LYS A 90 -12.59 5.57 -1.56
N ARG A 91 -11.71 5.09 -0.69
CA ARG A 91 -10.36 5.64 -0.49
C ARG A 91 -9.36 4.89 -1.35
N GLN A 92 -8.53 5.61 -2.10
CA GLN A 92 -7.50 5.02 -2.96
C GLN A 92 -6.14 5.60 -2.60
N TRP A 93 -5.11 4.76 -2.60
CA TRP A 93 -3.74 5.21 -2.44
C TRP A 93 -3.29 6.05 -3.64
N ALA A 94 -2.50 7.06 -3.37
CA ALA A 94 -1.86 7.89 -4.37
C ALA A 94 -0.38 8.08 -4.03
N TYR A 95 0.43 8.34 -5.06
CA TYR A 95 1.84 8.66 -4.93
C TYR A 95 2.14 9.94 -5.69
N LYS A 96 2.75 10.93 -5.03
CA LYS A 96 2.96 12.29 -5.58
C LYS A 96 1.68 12.89 -6.19
N GLY A 97 0.54 12.60 -5.55
CA GLY A 97 -0.79 13.04 -5.98
C GLY A 97 -1.42 12.25 -7.14
N GLN A 98 -0.76 11.23 -7.70
CA GLN A 98 -1.31 10.37 -8.75
C GLN A 98 -1.96 9.12 -8.14
N PRO A 99 -3.24 8.82 -8.42
CA PRO A 99 -3.88 7.58 -7.95
C PRO A 99 -3.14 6.33 -8.45
N LEU A 100 -3.01 5.33 -7.59
CA LEU A 100 -2.31 4.08 -7.88
C LEU A 100 -3.28 2.96 -8.27
N TYR A 101 -2.90 2.18 -9.28
CA TYR A 101 -3.68 1.07 -9.81
C TYR A 101 -2.82 -0.17 -10.00
N ALA A 102 -3.44 -1.34 -9.92
CA ALA A 102 -2.89 -2.58 -10.45
C ALA A 102 -3.30 -2.78 -11.91
N TRP A 103 -2.72 -3.77 -12.58
CA TRP A 103 -3.09 -4.18 -13.94
C TRP A 103 -3.62 -5.62 -13.96
N PHE A 104 -4.79 -5.84 -14.55
CA PHE A 104 -5.46 -7.14 -14.49
C PHE A 104 -4.75 -8.29 -15.21
N GLN A 105 -3.76 -8.01 -16.08
CA GLN A 105 -3.00 -9.06 -16.77
C GLN A 105 -1.65 -9.38 -16.12
N ASP A 106 -1.22 -8.60 -15.13
CA ASP A 106 -0.07 -8.99 -14.32
C ASP A 106 -0.49 -10.14 -13.40
N GLN A 107 0.27 -11.24 -13.42
CA GLN A 107 -0.09 -12.48 -12.72
C GLN A 107 0.90 -12.87 -11.63
N GLN A 108 2.09 -12.27 -11.65
CA GLN A 108 3.13 -12.53 -10.66
C GLN A 108 3.91 -11.26 -10.32
N ALA A 109 4.56 -11.29 -9.16
CA ALA A 109 5.41 -10.19 -8.72
C ALA A 109 6.48 -9.85 -9.76
N GLY A 110 6.67 -8.56 -10.00
CA GLY A 110 7.61 -8.05 -11.01
C GLY A 110 7.09 -8.05 -12.45
N ASP A 111 5.90 -8.56 -12.73
CA ASP A 111 5.24 -8.34 -14.03
C ASP A 111 4.98 -6.85 -14.24
N ILE A 112 5.23 -6.36 -15.45
CA ILE A 112 5.11 -4.93 -15.81
C ILE A 112 4.32 -4.73 -17.11
N THR A 113 3.38 -5.63 -17.40
CA THR A 113 2.74 -5.71 -18.73
C THR A 113 1.77 -4.57 -18.99
N GLY A 114 1.38 -3.81 -17.96
CA GLY A 114 0.56 -2.61 -18.07
C GLY A 114 1.33 -1.37 -18.56
N ASP A 115 2.65 -1.36 -18.47
CA ASP A 115 3.44 -0.17 -18.79
C ASP A 115 3.32 0.18 -20.28
N GLY A 116 2.92 1.41 -20.59
CA GLY A 116 2.74 1.91 -21.94
C GLY A 116 1.43 1.47 -22.61
N VAL A 117 0.51 0.79 -21.91
CA VAL A 117 -0.81 0.46 -22.46
C VAL A 117 -1.50 1.75 -22.93
N LYS A 118 -1.88 1.79 -24.22
CA LYS A 118 -2.45 2.97 -24.88
C LYS A 118 -1.60 4.26 -24.77
N GLY A 119 -0.34 4.16 -24.36
CA GLY A 119 0.57 5.29 -24.16
C GLY A 119 0.23 6.22 -22.99
N VAL A 120 -0.68 5.82 -22.10
CA VAL A 120 -1.19 6.69 -21.00
C VAL A 120 -1.11 6.04 -19.61
N TRP A 121 -0.59 4.82 -19.54
CA TRP A 121 -0.38 4.08 -18.29
C TRP A 121 1.10 3.87 -18.08
N HIS A 122 1.59 4.17 -16.88
CA HIS A 122 3.02 4.15 -16.58
C HIS A 122 3.29 3.48 -15.25
N LEU A 123 4.39 2.74 -15.15
CA LEU A 123 4.88 2.23 -13.87
C LEU A 123 5.06 3.38 -12.88
N ALA A 124 4.45 3.22 -11.71
CA ALA A 124 4.68 4.09 -10.58
C ALA A 124 6.10 3.84 -10.05
N ARG A 125 6.87 4.91 -9.83
CA ARG A 125 8.28 4.82 -9.40
C ARG A 125 8.51 5.72 -8.18
N PRO A 126 9.32 5.28 -7.21
CA PRO A 126 9.71 6.11 -6.06
C PRO A 126 10.56 7.34 -6.47
#